data_AF-A0A3G4VZX3-F1
#
_entry.id   AF-A0A3G4VZX3-F1
#
_cell.length_a   1.000
_cell.length_b   1.000
_cell.length_c   1.000
_cell.angle_alpha   90.00
_cell.angle_beta   90.00
_cell.angle_gamma   90.00
#
_symmetry.space_group_name_H-M   'P 1'
#
loop_
_entity.id
_entity.type
_entity.pdbx_description
1 polymer ?
#
loop_
_entity_poly.entity_id
_entity_poly.type
_entity_poly.pdbx_seq_one_letter_code
_entity_poly.pdbx_strand_id
1 'polypeptide(L)'
;MAATTAKKSTTAAKKAEAANTSTSFDFEGATFTVPSAKKLPFAVLEAIEEDRSEVAIIRAIVGPEQWVTFRNLATDIEGFEVFAEQVAAAAGFGDSGN
;
A
#
# COMPACT_ATOMS: atom_id res chain seq x y z
N MET A 1 5.96 -2.89 37.84
CA MET A 1 6.18 -3.62 36.57
C MET A 1 5.58 -2.79 35.46
N ALA A 2 6.40 -2.11 34.66
CA ALA A 2 5.95 -1.23 33.58
C ALA A 2 6.21 -1.92 32.23
N ALA A 3 5.16 -2.12 31.44
CA ALA A 3 5.26 -2.65 30.08
C ALA A 3 5.53 -1.49 29.12
N THR A 4 6.67 -1.55 28.44
CA THR A 4 7.11 -0.61 27.42
C THR A 4 6.60 -1.08 26.07
N THR A 5 5.60 -0.41 25.47
CA THR A 5 5.29 -0.57 24.05
C THR A 5 5.85 0.60 23.27
N ALA A 6 6.72 0.26 22.32
CA ALA A 6 7.59 1.14 21.58
C ALA A 6 6.82 2.01 20.57
N LYS A 7 6.93 3.33 20.72
CA LYS A 7 6.55 4.32 19.70
C LYS A 7 7.69 4.41 18.68
N LYS A 8 7.58 3.75 17.52
CA LYS A 8 8.64 3.84 16.49
C LYS A 8 8.14 3.66 15.05
N SER A 9 7.21 4.49 14.59
CA SER A 9 6.76 4.44 13.19
C SER A 9 6.45 5.82 12.62
N THR A 10 7.42 6.74 12.62
CA THR A 10 7.23 8.05 11.94
C THR A 10 8.44 8.51 11.12
N THR A 11 9.59 7.81 11.23
CA THR A 11 10.81 8.16 10.47
C THR A 11 11.05 7.24 9.27
N ALA A 12 10.35 6.10 9.16
CA ALA A 12 10.55 5.14 8.07
C ALA A 12 9.94 5.61 6.75
N ALA A 13 8.83 6.35 6.78
CA ALA A 13 8.14 6.82 5.57
C ALA A 13 9.00 7.80 4.74
N LYS A 14 9.76 8.69 5.39
CA LYS A 14 10.56 9.76 4.75
C LYS A 14 11.86 9.32 4.04
N LYS A 15 12.18 8.03 3.99
CA LYS A 15 13.39 7.53 3.30
C LYS A 15 13.09 6.66 2.07
N ALA A 16 11.83 6.29 1.84
CA ALA A 16 11.44 5.47 0.70
C ALA A 16 11.39 6.26 -0.62
N GLU A 17 11.33 7.59 -0.55
CA GLU A 17 11.20 8.48 -1.72
C GLU A 17 12.45 8.50 -2.64
N ALA A 18 13.60 8.01 -2.16
CA ALA A 18 14.87 8.04 -2.91
C ALA A 18 15.43 6.66 -3.26
N ALA A 19 14.87 5.58 -2.71
CA ALA A 19 15.39 4.24 -2.92
C ALA A 19 14.34 3.42 -3.67
N ASN A 20 14.75 2.65 -4.68
CA ASN A 20 13.92 1.69 -5.41
C ASN A 20 13.54 0.51 -4.48
N THR A 21 13.02 0.81 -3.30
CA THR A 21 12.79 -0.09 -2.19
C THR A 21 11.31 -0.13 -1.92
N SER A 22 10.78 -1.33 -1.70
CA SER A 22 9.40 -1.52 -1.31
C SER A 22 9.09 -0.79 0.00
N THR A 23 7.90 -0.23 0.09
CA THR A 23 7.35 0.41 1.28
C THR A 23 6.40 -0.56 1.96
N SER A 24 6.54 -0.77 3.27
CA SER A 24 5.61 -1.60 4.04
C SER A 24 4.75 -0.74 4.96
N PHE A 25 3.50 -1.16 5.17
CA PHE A 25 2.55 -0.54 6.09
C PHE A 25 1.71 -1.62 6.79
N ASP A 26 1.17 -1.30 7.96
CA ASP A 26 0.30 -2.20 8.71
C ASP A 26 -1.17 -1.79 8.53
N PHE A 27 -2.05 -2.74 8.24
CA PHE A 27 -3.49 -2.55 8.07
C PHE A 27 -4.25 -3.67 8.76
N GLU A 28 -5.14 -3.31 9.70
CA GLU A 28 -5.98 -4.27 10.45
C GLU A 28 -5.18 -5.45 11.05
N GLY A 29 -3.95 -5.19 11.52
CA GLY A 29 -3.07 -6.20 12.12
C GLY A 29 -2.30 -7.08 11.13
N ALA A 30 -2.42 -6.84 9.82
CA ALA A 30 -1.60 -7.46 8.79
C ALA A 30 -0.60 -6.46 8.20
N THR A 31 0.64 -6.89 7.99
CA THR A 31 1.65 -6.07 7.32
C THR A 31 1.60 -6.30 5.81
N PHE A 32 1.48 -5.22 5.06
CA PHE A 32 1.49 -5.20 3.60
C PHE A 32 2.79 -4.58 3.10
N THR A 33 3.22 -4.98 1.91
CA THR A 33 4.41 -4.48 1.24
C THR A 33 4.07 -4.10 -0.20
N VAL A 34 4.33 -2.85 -0.54
CA VAL A 34 4.08 -2.28 -1.86
C VAL A 34 5.43 -1.98 -2.51
N PRO A 35 5.69 -2.48 -3.73
CA PRO A 35 6.91 -2.14 -4.44
C PRO A 35 6.91 -0.66 -4.86
N SER A 36 8.09 -0.06 -5.02
CA SER A 36 8.22 1.31 -5.52
C SER A 36 7.58 1.45 -6.91
N ALA A 37 7.08 2.64 -7.27
CA ALA A 37 6.44 2.93 -8.57
C ALA A 37 7.13 2.28 -9.79
N LYS A 38 8.48 2.36 -9.89
CA LYS A 38 9.26 1.83 -11.03
C LYS A 38 9.36 0.29 -11.07
N LYS A 39 8.90 -0.39 -10.03
CA LYS A 39 8.89 -1.85 -9.86
C LYS A 39 7.48 -2.41 -9.76
N LEU A 40 6.46 -1.57 -9.94
CA LEU A 40 5.08 -2.03 -10.07
C LEU A 40 4.95 -2.93 -11.30
N PRO A 41 4.09 -3.97 -11.25
CA PRO A 41 3.84 -4.80 -12.40
C PRO A 41 3.17 -3.98 -13.51
N PHE A 42 3.49 -4.30 -14.77
CA PHE A 42 2.92 -3.61 -15.93
C PHE A 42 1.38 -3.67 -15.96
N ALA A 43 0.80 -4.70 -15.36
CA ALA A 43 -0.64 -4.84 -15.16
C ALA A 43 -1.31 -3.65 -14.44
N VAL A 44 -0.55 -2.86 -13.66
CA VAL A 44 -1.07 -1.60 -13.06
C VAL A 44 -1.32 -0.56 -14.16
N LEU A 45 -0.41 -0.42 -15.12
CA LEU A 45 -0.59 0.49 -16.25
C LEU A 45 -1.71 0.01 -17.19
N GLU A 46 -1.81 -1.30 -17.44
CA GLU A 46 -2.92 -1.87 -18.21
C GLU A 46 -4.27 -1.59 -17.54
N ALA A 47 -4.36 -1.75 -16.21
CA ALA A 47 -5.58 -1.44 -15.46
C ALA A 47 -5.97 0.04 -15.55
N ILE A 48 -5.00 0.96 -15.57
CA ILE A 48 -5.24 2.39 -15.75
C ILE A 48 -5.66 2.71 -17.20
N GLU A 49 -4.98 2.13 -18.20
CA GLU A 49 -5.27 2.34 -19.62
C GLU A 49 -6.67 1.84 -20.00
N GLU A 50 -7.09 0.71 -19.44
CA GLU A 50 -8.41 0.11 -19.66
C GLU A 50 -9.53 0.76 -18.81
N ASP A 51 -9.26 1.86 -18.09
CA ASP A 51 -10.20 2.54 -17.18
C ASP A 51 -10.83 1.56 -16.17
N ARG A 52 -10.05 0.60 -15.68
CA ARG A 52 -10.53 -0.36 -14.69
C ARG A 52 -10.71 0.33 -13.34
N SER A 53 -11.66 -0.17 -12.57
CA SER A 53 -11.96 0.35 -11.23
C SER A 53 -10.73 0.39 -10.33
N GLU A 54 -10.71 1.33 -9.39
CA GLU A 54 -9.64 1.49 -8.39
C GLU A 54 -9.30 0.17 -7.67
N VAL A 55 -10.30 -0.65 -7.37
CA VAL A 55 -10.14 -2.01 -6.82
C VAL A 55 -9.19 -2.87 -7.66
N ALA A 56 -9.28 -2.81 -8.99
CA ALA A 56 -8.42 -3.57 -9.89
C ALA A 56 -6.98 -3.03 -9.88
N ILE A 57 -6.81 -1.71 -9.81
CA ILE A 57 -5.51 -1.04 -9.73
C ILE A 57 -4.81 -1.42 -8.42
N ILE A 58 -5.49 -1.25 -7.28
CA ILE A 58 -4.95 -1.60 -5.95
C ILE A 58 -4.59 -3.09 -5.88
N ARG A 59 -5.46 -3.97 -6.40
CA ARG A 59 -5.19 -5.41 -6.50
C ARG A 59 -3.94 -5.72 -7.33
N ALA A 60 -3.72 -4.99 -8.43
CA ALA A 60 -2.52 -5.15 -9.26
C ALA A 60 -1.26 -4.67 -8.53
N ILE A 61 -1.36 -3.60 -7.74
CA ILE A 61 -0.24 -3.04 -6.96
C ILE A 61 0.22 -4.01 -5.85
N VAL A 62 -0.71 -4.48 -5.01
CA VAL A 62 -0.39 -5.35 -3.86
C VAL A 62 -0.16 -6.81 -4.27
N GLY A 63 -0.70 -7.20 -5.41
CA GLY A 63 -0.63 -8.56 -5.92
C GLY A 63 -1.68 -9.50 -5.31
N PRO A 64 -1.84 -10.72 -5.88
CA PRO A 64 -2.94 -11.61 -5.55
C PRO A 64 -2.92 -12.15 -4.12
N GLU A 65 -1.73 -12.41 -3.55
CA GLU A 65 -1.60 -12.98 -2.20
C GLU A 65 -2.03 -11.98 -1.13
N GLN A 66 -1.48 -10.76 -1.17
CA GLN A 66 -1.84 -9.70 -0.25
C GLN A 66 -3.29 -9.26 -0.43
N TRP A 67 -3.80 -9.27 -1.66
CA TRP A 67 -5.22 -8.99 -1.92
C TRP A 67 -6.15 -10.00 -1.23
N VAL A 68 -5.77 -11.28 -1.16
CA VAL A 68 -6.52 -12.29 -0.40
C VAL A 68 -6.47 -12.00 1.10
N THR A 69 -5.31 -11.59 1.63
CA THR A 69 -5.20 -11.16 3.03
C THR A 69 -6.15 -10.01 3.33
N PHE A 70 -6.15 -8.95 2.51
CA PHE A 70 -7.07 -7.82 2.64
C PHE A 70 -8.54 -8.29 2.67
N ARG A 71 -8.96 -9.15 1.73
CA ARG A 71 -10.34 -9.66 1.71
C ARG A 71 -10.68 -10.54 2.91
N ASN A 72 -9.72 -11.26 3.49
CA ASN A 72 -9.93 -12.09 4.67
C ASN A 72 -10.08 -11.28 5.96
N LEU A 73 -9.64 -10.02 5.97
CA LEU A 73 -9.84 -9.10 7.09
C LEU A 73 -11.29 -8.58 7.16
N ALA A 74 -12.16 -9.02 6.24
CA ALA A 74 -13.58 -8.66 6.18
C ALA A 74 -13.82 -7.14 6.18
N THR A 75 -12.90 -6.39 5.58
CA THR A 75 -12.99 -4.93 5.44
C THR A 75 -14.18 -4.53 4.57
N ASP A 76 -14.99 -3.61 5.10
CA ASP A 76 -16.05 -2.88 4.39
C ASP A 76 -15.49 -1.83 3.42
N ILE A 77 -16.39 -1.07 2.77
CA ILE A 77 -16.00 -0.08 1.75
C ILE A 77 -15.09 1.00 2.36
N GLU A 78 -15.37 1.45 3.59
CA GLU A 78 -14.57 2.49 4.24
C GLU A 78 -13.14 1.99 4.50
N GLY A 79 -12.98 0.74 4.95
CA GLY A 79 -11.65 0.17 5.10
C GLY A 79 -10.94 -0.06 3.76
N PHE A 80 -11.67 -0.28 2.65
CA PHE A 80 -11.06 -0.32 1.32
C PHE A 80 -10.49 1.04 0.93
N GLU A 81 -11.21 2.14 1.17
CA GLU A 81 -10.73 3.50 0.88
C GLU A 81 -9.44 3.78 1.67
N VAL A 82 -9.43 3.47 2.97
CA VAL A 82 -8.25 3.64 3.83
C VAL A 82 -7.07 2.76 3.39
N PHE A 83 -7.34 1.54 2.93
CA PHE A 83 -6.32 0.65 2.38
C PHE A 83 -5.77 1.17 1.05
N ALA A 84 -6.65 1.62 0.15
CA ALA A 84 -6.30 2.14 -1.16
C ALA A 84 -5.40 3.38 -1.03
N GLU A 85 -5.71 4.31 -0.12
CA GLU A 85 -4.87 5.48 0.17
C GLU A 85 -3.48 5.08 0.66
N GLN A 86 -3.39 4.11 1.58
CA GLN A 86 -2.10 3.63 2.08
C GLN A 86 -1.27 2.93 0.99
N VAL A 87 -1.92 2.15 0.12
CA VAL A 87 -1.26 1.52 -1.03
C VAL A 87 -0.75 2.58 -2.02
N ALA A 88 -1.57 3.59 -2.34
CA ALA A 88 -1.20 4.67 -3.24
C ALA A 88 -0.04 5.51 -2.67
N ALA A 89 -0.09 5.85 -1.38
CA ALA A 89 1.00 6.53 -0.69
C ALA A 89 2.28 5.69 -0.68
N ALA A 90 2.18 4.39 -0.37
CA ALA A 90 3.32 3.48 -0.32
C ALA A 90 3.96 3.24 -1.70
N ALA A 91 3.16 3.25 -2.77
CA ALA A 91 3.62 3.16 -4.15
C ALA A 91 4.30 4.44 -4.66
N GLY A 92 4.11 5.57 -3.96
CA GLY A 92 4.64 6.87 -4.35
C GLY A 92 3.71 7.70 -5.24
N PHE A 93 2.42 7.35 -5.30
CA PHE A 93 1.39 8.18 -5.94
C PHE A 93 0.88 9.30 -5.01
N GLY A 94 1.21 9.26 -3.72
CA GLY A 94 0.70 10.19 -2.70
C GLY A 94 1.55 11.43 -2.41
N ASP A 95 2.75 11.58 -2.98
CA ASP A 95 3.56 12.79 -2.82
C ASP A 95 4.21 13.17 -4.16
N SER A 96 3.48 13.94 -4.95
CA SER A 96 4.10 14.84 -5.92
C SER A 96 4.37 16.13 -5.19
N GLY A 97 5.55 16.23 -4.57
CA GLY A 97 5.96 17.38 -3.79
C GLY A 97 5.75 18.71 -4.52
N ASN A 98 5.08 19.63 -3.83
CA ASN A 98 5.28 21.07 -3.97
C ASN A 98 5.31 21.72 -2.58
#